data_AF-A0A653N1R3-F1
#
_entry.id   AF-A0A653N1R3-F1
#
_cell.length_a   1.000
_cell.length_b   1.000
_cell.length_c   1.000
_cell.angle_alpha   90.00
_cell.angle_beta   90.00
_cell.angle_gamma   90.00
#
_symmetry.space_group_name_H-M   'P 1'
#
loop_
_entity.id
_entity.type
_entity.pdbx_description
1 polymer ?
#
loop_
_entity_poly.entity_id
_entity_poly.type
_entity_poly.pdbx_seq_one_letter_code
_entity_poly.pdbx_strand_id
1 'polypeptide(L)'
;MKLRPLHDRVVIRRSEEEKKTAGGIVLPGSAAEKANSGEILAVGTGRVLDNGEVRALAVKVGDKVVFGPYSGSNTIKVDGEDLLVMSESEILAVVEG
;
A
#
# COMPACT_ATOMS: atom_id res chain seq x y z
N MET A 1 -1.14 -8.71 15.65
CA MET A 1 0.26 -8.27 15.87
C MET A 1 0.45 -6.84 15.34
N LYS A 2 1.14 -5.92 16.03
CA LYS A 2 1.44 -4.57 15.48
C LYS A 2 2.73 -4.61 14.66
N LEU A 3 2.62 -4.38 13.36
CA LEU A 3 3.79 -4.26 12.47
C LEU A 3 4.35 -2.84 12.54
N ARG A 4 5.64 -2.73 12.82
CA ARG A 4 6.40 -1.48 12.73
C ARG A 4 7.35 -1.58 11.53
N PRO A 5 7.03 -0.94 10.39
CA PRO A 5 7.96 -0.91 9.26
C PRO A 5 9.23 -0.11 9.62
N LEU A 6 10.35 -0.46 8.98
CA LEU A 6 11.65 0.16 9.19
C LEU A 6 11.97 1.14 8.07
N HIS A 7 12.73 2.19 8.37
CA HIS A 7 13.18 3.20 7.40
C HIS A 7 12.02 3.89 6.68
N ASP A 8 12.06 3.95 5.35
CA ASP A 8 11.06 4.56 4.48
C ASP A 8 9.98 3.56 4.03
N ARG A 9 9.85 2.42 4.72
CA ARG A 9 8.82 1.42 4.41
C ARG A 9 7.47 1.78 4.98
N VAL A 10 6.42 1.32 4.32
CA VAL A 10 5.03 1.42 4.74
C VAL A 10 4.36 0.06 4.69
N VAL A 11 3.34 -0.12 5.53
CA VAL A 11 2.45 -1.28 5.54
C VAL A 11 1.10 -0.83 5.02
N ILE A 12 0.62 -1.49 3.98
CA ILE A 12 -0.62 -1.17 3.29
C ILE A 12 -1.55 -2.38 3.36
N ARG A 13 -2.81 -2.14 3.71
CA ARG A 13 -3.89 -3.10 3.51
C ARG A 13 -4.45 -2.88 2.11
N ARG A 14 -4.41 -3.93 1.28
CA ARG A 14 -4.97 -3.85 -0.08
C ARG A 14 -6.48 -3.63 0.01
N SER A 15 -6.99 -2.67 -0.77
CA SER A 15 -8.42 -2.57 -0.99
C SER A 15 -8.87 -3.73 -1.88
N GLU A 16 -9.99 -4.37 -1.55
CA GLU A 16 -10.62 -5.27 -2.50
C GLU A 16 -11.27 -4.43 -3.61
N GLU A 17 -10.85 -4.61 -4.86
CA GLU A 17 -11.57 -4.01 -5.98
C GLU A 17 -12.87 -4.79 -6.16
N GLU A 18 -14.01 -4.15 -5.93
CA GLU A 18 -15.29 -4.70 -6.36
C GLU A 18 -15.21 -4.92 -7.86
N LYS A 19 -15.21 -6.19 -8.28
CA LYS A 19 -15.33 -6.65 -9.68
C LYS A 19 -16.69 -6.29 -10.30
N LYS A 20 -17.30 -5.19 -9.90
CA LYS A 20 -18.49 -4.65 -10.52
C LYS A 20 -18.03 -3.59 -11.49
N THR A 21 -17.97 -3.97 -12.77
CA THR A 21 -18.00 -2.99 -13.84
C THR A 21 -19.21 -2.08 -13.62
N ALA A 22 -19.12 -0.80 -13.98
CA ALA A 22 -20.19 0.20 -13.79
C ALA A 22 -21.54 -0.20 -14.43
N GLY A 23 -21.57 -1.24 -15.27
CA GLY A 23 -22.78 -1.82 -15.87
C GLY A 23 -23.28 -3.13 -15.27
N GLY A 24 -22.70 -3.63 -14.16
CA GLY A 24 -23.17 -4.86 -13.48
C GLY A 24 -22.82 -6.18 -14.18
N ILE A 25 -21.98 -6.16 -15.22
CA ILE A 25 -21.60 -7.35 -15.99
C ILE A 25 -20.35 -7.98 -15.36
N VAL A 26 -20.50 -9.22 -14.89
CA VAL A 26 -19.39 -10.05 -14.38
C VAL A 26 -18.62 -10.60 -15.57
N LEU A 27 -17.39 -10.12 -15.78
CA LEU A 27 -16.50 -10.60 -16.86
C LEU A 27 -15.94 -12.00 -16.50
N PRO A 28 -16.31 -13.08 -17.22
CA PRO A 28 -15.73 -14.38 -16.99
C PRO A 28 -14.34 -14.43 -17.65
N GLY A 29 -13.29 -14.42 -16.83
CA GLY A 29 -11.93 -14.80 -17.28
C GLY A 29 -10.89 -13.69 -17.46
N SER A 30 -11.14 -12.43 -17.10
CA SER A 30 -10.02 -11.47 -16.98
C SER A 30 -9.32 -11.67 -15.65
N ALA A 31 -8.01 -11.95 -15.72
CA ALA A 31 -7.12 -11.96 -14.57
C ALA A 31 -7.47 -10.75 -13.70
N ALA A 32 -7.88 -11.00 -12.46
CA ALA A 32 -8.25 -9.96 -11.53
C ALA A 32 -7.05 -9.01 -11.44
N GLU A 33 -7.15 -7.84 -12.07
CA GLU A 33 -6.19 -6.77 -11.88
C GLU A 33 -6.27 -6.45 -10.40
N LYS A 34 -5.22 -6.91 -9.73
CA LYS A 34 -5.05 -6.87 -8.30
C LYS A 34 -5.11 -5.38 -7.97
N ALA A 35 -6.12 -4.92 -7.22
CA ALA A 35 -6.35 -3.49 -6.98
C ALA A 35 -5.05 -2.81 -6.60
N ASN A 36 -4.62 -1.81 -7.36
CA ASN A 36 -3.35 -1.11 -7.13
C ASN A 36 -3.51 0.01 -6.10
N SER A 37 -4.50 -0.14 -5.22
CA SER A 37 -4.85 0.81 -4.19
C SER A 37 -5.04 0.11 -2.84
N GLY A 38 -4.86 0.88 -1.77
CA GLY A 38 -4.97 0.38 -0.41
C GLY A 38 -4.90 1.49 0.63
N GLU A 39 -5.06 1.11 1.88
CA GLU A 39 -4.99 2.01 3.04
C GLU A 39 -3.71 1.75 3.83
N ILE A 40 -3.02 2.81 4.25
CA ILE A 40 -1.81 2.70 5.06
C ILE A 40 -2.17 2.36 6.51
N LEU A 41 -1.69 1.21 6.98
CA LEU A 41 -1.84 0.78 8.38
C LEU A 41 -0.68 1.21 9.27
N ALA A 42 0.52 1.31 8.70
CA ALA A 42 1.71 1.71 9.45
C ALA A 42 2.74 2.39 8.55
N VAL A 43 3.43 3.38 9.09
CA VAL A 43 4.50 4.12 8.42
C VAL A 43 5.81 3.96 9.17
N GLY A 44 6.91 3.92 8.43
CA GLY A 44 8.25 3.82 8.99
C GLY A 44 8.69 5.12 9.64
N THR A 45 9.92 5.13 10.16
CA THR A 45 10.50 6.35 10.75
C THR A 45 10.82 7.41 9.70
N GLY A 46 10.95 7.03 8.44
CA GLY A 46 11.38 7.90 7.34
C GLY A 46 12.76 7.53 6.80
N ARG A 47 13.16 8.23 5.73
CA ARG A 47 14.45 8.02 5.07
C ARG A 47 15.54 8.74 5.85
N VAL A 48 16.60 8.02 6.21
CA VAL A 48 17.81 8.62 6.79
C VAL A 48 18.59 9.29 5.67
N LEU A 49 18.86 10.58 5.84
CA LEU A 49 19.67 11.39 4.93
C LEU A 49 21.16 11.22 5.25
N ASP A 50 22.03 11.60 4.32
CA ASP A 50 23.49 11.47 4.48
C ASP A 50 24.05 12.32 5.64
N ASN A 51 23.30 13.33 6.08
CA ASN A 51 23.61 14.17 7.24
C ASN A 51 23.19 13.55 8.59
N GLY A 52 22.58 12.36 8.58
CA GLY A 52 22.07 11.68 9.77
C GLY A 52 20.67 12.12 10.21
N GLU A 53 20.06 13.09 9.53
CA GLU A 53 18.67 13.49 9.80
C GLU A 53 17.68 12.50 9.18
N VAL A 54 16.51 12.37 9.79
CA VAL A 54 15.44 11.52 9.27
C VAL A 54 14.40 12.39 8.58
N ARG A 55 14.30 12.24 7.26
CA ARG A 55 13.22 12.84 6.49
C ARG A 55 11.94 12.05 6.72
N ALA A 56 10.94 12.72 7.29
CA ALA A 56 9.61 12.16 7.47
C ALA A 56 8.98 11.76 6.12
N LEU A 57 8.20 10.68 6.16
CA LEU A 57 7.39 10.23 5.04
C LEU A 57 6.30 11.27 4.72
N ALA A 58 5.99 11.45 3.44
CA ALA A 58 4.90 12.27 2.93
C ALA A 58 3.52 11.64 3.17
N VAL A 59 3.49 10.34 3.49
CA VAL A 59 2.27 9.57 3.75
C VAL A 59 2.05 9.31 5.24
N LYS A 60 0.80 9.17 5.65
CA LYS A 60 0.37 8.95 7.04
C LYS A 60 -0.49 7.70 7.17
N VAL A 61 -0.63 7.23 8.41
CA VAL A 61 -1.55 6.14 8.75
C VAL A 61 -2.99 6.59 8.49
N GLY A 62 -3.76 5.77 7.79
CA GLY A 62 -5.13 6.05 7.34
C GLY A 62 -5.23 6.65 5.94
N ASP A 63 -4.11 7.04 5.33
CA ASP A 63 -4.14 7.56 3.96
C ASP A 63 -4.47 6.43 2.98
N LYS A 64 -5.35 6.73 2.02
CA LYS A 64 -5.58 5.88 0.86
C LYS A 64 -4.54 6.19 -0.19
N VAL A 65 -3.85 5.18 -0.68
CA VAL A 65 -2.77 5.34 -1.63
C VAL A 65 -2.95 4.46 -2.85
N VAL A 66 -2.40 4.92 -3.97
CA VAL A 66 -2.25 4.16 -5.21
C VAL A 66 -0.77 3.86 -5.40
N PHE A 67 -0.45 2.61 -5.72
CA PHE A 67 0.91 2.12 -5.92
C PHE A 67 0.99 1.35 -7.24
N GLY A 68 2.18 1.10 -7.78
CA GLY A 68 2.33 0.35 -9.03
C GLY A 68 1.82 -1.11 -8.96
N PRO A 69 1.53 -1.76 -10.11
CA PRO A 69 1.12 -3.17 -10.13
C PRO A 69 2.22 -4.15 -9.68
N TYR A 70 3.49 -3.71 -9.72
CA TYR A 70 4.65 -4.50 -9.34
C TYR A 70 5.18 -4.19 -7.94
N SER A 71 4.59 -3.22 -7.23
CA SER A 71 4.96 -2.91 -5.86
C SER A 71 4.22 -3.82 -4.89
N GLY A 72 4.97 -4.56 -4.07
CA GLY A 72 4.40 -5.56 -3.18
C GLY A 72 4.87 -7.01 -3.36
N SER A 73 6.07 -7.23 -3.91
CA SER A 73 6.75 -8.54 -3.86
C SER A 73 6.91 -9.07 -2.41
N ASN A 74 6.76 -8.20 -1.41
CA ASN A 74 6.76 -8.54 0.01
C ASN A 74 5.33 -8.45 0.60
N THR A 75 4.52 -9.48 0.35
CA THR A 75 3.22 -9.67 1.04
C THR A 75 3.46 -10.48 2.33
N ILE A 76 2.86 -10.05 3.43
CA ILE A 76 2.92 -10.75 4.73
C ILE A 76 1.51 -11.04 5.22
N LYS A 77 1.30 -12.23 5.77
CA LYS A 77 0.05 -12.59 6.45
C LYS A 77 0.16 -12.27 7.93
N VAL A 78 -0.69 -11.37 8.41
CA VAL A 78 -0.78 -11.04 9.85
C VAL A 78 -2.23 -11.12 10.27
N ASP A 79 -2.50 -11.88 11.33
CA ASP A 79 -3.85 -12.07 11.88
C ASP A 79 -4.89 -12.56 10.85
N GLY A 80 -4.44 -13.25 9.79
CA GLY A 80 -5.30 -13.76 8.71
C GLY A 80 -5.51 -12.78 7.55
N GLU A 81 -4.98 -11.56 7.63
CA GLU A 81 -5.03 -10.56 6.57
C GLU A 81 -3.74 -10.52 5.75
N ASP A 82 -3.87 -10.36 4.43
CA ASP A 82 -2.75 -10.13 3.52
C ASP A 82 -2.38 -8.64 3.51
N LEU A 83 -1.21 -8.31 4.05
CA LEU A 83 -0.66 -6.96 4.10
C LEU A 83 0.52 -6.82 3.15
N LEU A 84 0.61 -5.66 2.51
CA LEU A 84 1.69 -5.30 1.60
C LEU A 84 2.72 -4.45 2.33
N VAL A 85 4.00 -4.77 2.18
CA VAL A 85 5.10 -3.94 2.68
C VAL A 85 5.93 -3.45 1.50
N MET A 86 6.01 -2.13 1.33
CA MET A 86 6.77 -1.50 0.25
C MET A 86 7.47 -0.22 0.73
N SER A 87 8.39 0.31 -0.07
CA SER A 87 8.99 1.62 0.18
C SER A 87 8.02 2.74 -0.24
N GLU A 88 8.12 3.90 0.39
CA GLU A 88 7.39 5.11 -0.02
C GLU A 88 7.59 5.44 -1.50
N SER A 89 8.76 5.18 -2.08
CA SER A 89 9.04 5.47 -3.50
C SER A 89 8.19 4.66 -4.49
N GLU A 90 7.55 3.58 -4.03
CA GLU A 90 6.67 2.74 -4.83
C GLU A 90 5.21 3.25 -4.83
N ILE A 91 4.90 4.23 -3.99
CA ILE A 91 3.60 4.90 -3.91
C ILE A 91 3.55 5.97 -5.00
N LEU A 92 2.50 5.94 -5.83
CA LEU A 92 2.30 6.86 -6.94
C LEU A 92 1.54 8.11 -6.51
N ALA A 93 0.51 7.95 -5.66
CA ALA A 93 -0.32 9.06 -5.19
C ALA A 93 -1.06 8.71 -3.89
N VAL A 94 -1.42 9.75 -3.13
CA VAL A 94 -2.43 9.68 -2.05
C VAL A 94 -3.76 10.11 -2.67
N VAL A 95 -4.82 9.33 -2.43
CA VAL A 95 -6.19 9.63 -2.83
C VAL A 95 -6.81 10.51 -1.75
N GLU A 96 -6.87 11.81 -2.02
CA GLU A 96 -7.58 12.79 -1.19
C GLU A 96 -9.00 12.99 -1.75
N GLY A 97 -9.98 13.06 -0.85
CA GLY A 97 -11.39 13.30 -1.17
C GLY A 97 -11.94 14.50 -0.42
#